data_AF-C3YD10-F1
#
_entry.id   AF-C3YD10-F1
#
_cell.length_a   1.000
_cell.length_b   1.000
_cell.length_c   1.000
_cell.angle_alpha   90.00
_cell.angle_beta   90.00
_cell.angle_gamma   90.00
#
_symmetry.space_group_name_H-M   'P 1'
#
loop_
_entity.id
_entity.type
_entity.pdbx_description
1 polymer ?
#
loop_
_entity_poly.entity_id
_entity_poly.type
_entity_poly.pdbx_seq_one_letter_code
_entity_poly.pdbx_strand_id
1 'polypeptide(L)'
;MPLYGYLHGMHAFGLVETNFYSQAEKSARKALELNSRDIWATHAVCHVLEMEGKQEEGISFLSNTLQDWTSCNLFAGHCYWHWALYHMEKGDYSAALDIFDSQYRGRKDAFITDTSSLLFRLNMEGVDVADRWDDTYQMCQGDLEERVAVFKDVHLLLSCLGAKQQGSTKKMMESLRSFVSEEGTQSTVAKEVGVPVCEALVAYDEGDYARAVELMAPVRYRVGSIGGSKAQLDLFHLFLIHAAIKSPETRHHQLARALLAERKALKENSPMTDRMMAAASVTV
;
A
#
# COMPACT_ATOMS: atom_id res chain seq x y z
N MET A 1 18.32 17.21 -26.44
CA MET A 1 19.30 17.16 -25.34
C MET A 1 19.26 15.75 -24.74
N PRO A 2 20.41 15.04 -24.63
CA PRO A 2 20.46 13.73 -23.99
C PRO A 2 19.87 13.78 -22.57
N LEU A 3 19.25 12.68 -22.13
CA LEU A 3 18.66 12.52 -20.78
C LEU A 3 17.49 13.47 -20.41
N TYR A 4 17.04 14.32 -21.33
CA TYR A 4 15.95 15.27 -21.07
C TYR A 4 14.60 14.58 -20.75
N GLY A 5 14.35 13.38 -21.27
CA GLY A 5 13.17 12.58 -20.93
C GLY A 5 13.07 12.27 -19.43
N TYR A 6 14.20 11.90 -18.79
CA TYR A 6 14.23 11.58 -17.37
C TYR A 6 13.87 12.77 -16.47
N LEU A 7 14.18 14.00 -16.89
CA LEU A 7 13.77 15.21 -16.16
C LEU A 7 12.24 15.35 -16.13
N HIS A 8 11.57 15.04 -17.26
CA HIS A 8 10.11 15.02 -17.32
C HIS A 8 9.51 13.93 -16.44
N GLY A 9 10.15 12.75 -16.36
CA GLY A 9 9.76 11.66 -15.46
C GLY A 9 9.87 12.03 -13.98
N MET A 10 11.01 12.59 -13.57
CA MET A 10 11.24 13.05 -12.19
C MET A 10 10.27 14.18 -11.80
N HIS A 11 10.07 15.15 -12.70
CA HIS A 11 9.11 16.22 -12.51
C HIS A 11 7.68 15.69 -12.39
N ALA A 12 7.29 14.72 -13.22
CA ALA A 12 5.99 14.08 -13.15
C ALA A 12 5.75 13.46 -11.77
N PHE A 13 6.73 12.73 -11.23
CA PHE A 13 6.59 12.12 -9.91
C PHE A 13 6.48 13.18 -8.79
N GLY A 14 7.23 14.27 -8.86
CA GLY A 14 7.06 15.40 -7.94
C GLY A 14 5.65 16.00 -7.98
N LEU A 15 5.05 16.08 -9.16
CA LEU A 15 3.66 16.53 -9.36
C LEU A 15 2.64 15.52 -8.80
N VAL A 16 2.88 14.21 -8.93
CA VAL A 16 2.07 13.15 -8.30
C VAL A 16 2.03 13.34 -6.77
N GLU A 17 3.20 13.48 -6.15
CA GLU A 17 3.32 13.61 -4.70
C GLU A 17 2.69 14.91 -4.18
N THR A 18 2.44 15.89 -5.05
CA THR A 18 1.78 17.17 -4.73
C THR A 18 0.34 17.29 -5.24
N ASN A 19 -0.29 16.19 -5.68
CA ASN A 19 -1.68 16.10 -6.16
C ASN A 19 -1.97 16.79 -7.51
N PHE A 20 -0.95 17.17 -8.29
CA PHE A 20 -1.15 17.78 -9.61
C PHE A 20 -1.25 16.72 -10.71
N TYR A 21 -2.18 15.77 -10.57
CA TYR A 21 -2.25 14.56 -11.40
C TYR A 21 -2.34 14.83 -12.91
N SER A 22 -3.20 15.76 -13.34
CA SER A 22 -3.30 16.13 -14.76
C SER A 22 -1.99 16.69 -15.34
N GLN A 23 -1.20 17.42 -14.55
CA GLN A 23 0.10 17.94 -14.98
C GLN A 23 1.17 16.83 -14.94
N ALA A 24 1.13 15.97 -13.93
CA ALA A 24 1.99 14.82 -13.80
C ALA A 24 1.85 13.88 -15.00
N GLU A 25 0.62 13.57 -15.40
CA GLU A 25 0.34 12.69 -16.54
C GLU A 25 0.89 13.27 -17.84
N LYS A 26 0.65 14.57 -18.10
CA LYS A 26 1.20 15.26 -19.28
C LYS A 26 2.73 15.18 -19.32
N SER A 27 3.38 15.44 -18.18
CA SER A 27 4.85 15.37 -18.06
C SER A 27 5.37 13.95 -18.26
N ALA A 28 4.74 12.95 -17.63
CA ALA A 28 5.15 11.55 -17.74
C ALA A 28 4.95 11.01 -19.15
N ARG A 29 3.81 11.27 -19.79
CA ARG A 29 3.58 10.88 -21.19
C ARG A 29 4.57 11.56 -22.13
N LYS A 30 4.95 12.82 -21.86
CA LYS A 30 6.01 13.48 -22.62
C LYS A 30 7.37 12.80 -22.48
N ALA A 31 7.71 12.33 -21.28
CA ALA A 31 8.91 11.54 -21.06
C ALA A 31 8.88 10.23 -21.87
N LEU A 32 7.74 9.53 -21.88
CA LEU A 32 7.56 8.27 -22.63
C LEU A 32 7.59 8.46 -24.14
N GLU A 33 7.10 9.58 -24.68
CA GLU A 33 7.28 9.93 -26.10
C GLU A 33 8.76 10.06 -26.48
N LEU A 34 9.59 10.57 -25.56
CA LEU A 34 11.02 10.76 -25.79
C LEU A 34 11.82 9.49 -25.53
N ASN A 35 11.36 8.65 -24.60
CA ASN A 35 11.98 7.39 -24.21
C ASN A 35 10.90 6.44 -23.65
N SER A 36 10.42 5.51 -24.49
CA SER A 36 9.36 4.57 -24.07
C SER A 36 9.76 3.69 -22.89
N ARG A 37 11.07 3.47 -22.68
CA ARG A 37 11.61 2.64 -21.60
C ARG A 37 11.94 3.40 -20.32
N ASP A 38 11.47 4.64 -20.20
CA ASP A 38 11.62 5.40 -18.95
C ASP A 38 10.70 4.83 -17.86
N ILE A 39 11.30 4.02 -16.97
CA ILE A 39 10.57 3.38 -15.89
C ILE A 39 10.01 4.39 -14.88
N TRP A 40 10.68 5.52 -14.66
CA TRP A 40 10.19 6.56 -13.74
C TRP A 40 8.93 7.21 -14.30
N ALA A 41 8.92 7.47 -15.61
CA ALA A 41 7.74 8.01 -16.27
C ALA A 41 6.58 7.01 -16.28
N THR A 42 6.85 5.72 -16.56
CA THR A 42 5.83 4.65 -16.48
C THR A 42 5.24 4.58 -15.08
N HIS A 43 6.10 4.54 -14.06
CA HIS A 43 5.72 4.53 -12.65
C HIS A 43 4.87 5.74 -12.26
N ALA A 44 5.24 6.95 -12.71
CA ALA A 44 4.46 8.16 -12.48
C ALA A 44 3.06 8.09 -13.14
N VAL A 45 2.95 7.55 -14.36
CA VAL A 45 1.64 7.30 -14.99
C VAL A 45 0.83 6.32 -14.14
N CYS A 46 1.42 5.24 -13.64
CA CYS A 46 0.71 4.29 -12.77
C CYS A 46 0.10 4.98 -11.54
N HIS A 47 0.88 5.82 -10.87
CA HIS A 47 0.36 6.59 -9.74
C HIS A 47 -0.80 7.51 -10.14
N VAL A 48 -0.69 8.25 -11.24
CA VAL A 48 -1.80 9.12 -11.67
C VAL A 48 -3.07 8.31 -11.89
N LEU A 49 -2.97 7.20 -12.64
CA LEU A 49 -4.13 6.38 -12.97
C LEU A 49 -4.73 5.71 -11.71
N GLU A 50 -3.91 5.32 -10.74
CA GLU A 50 -4.37 4.82 -9.44
C GLU A 50 -5.12 5.90 -8.66
N MET A 51 -4.51 7.07 -8.50
CA MET A 51 -5.07 8.16 -7.69
C MET A 51 -6.33 8.77 -8.30
N GLU A 52 -6.44 8.83 -9.63
CA GLU A 52 -7.63 9.34 -10.33
C GLU A 52 -8.70 8.27 -10.57
N GLY A 53 -8.47 7.02 -10.15
CA GLY A 53 -9.43 5.93 -10.33
C GLY A 53 -9.67 5.57 -11.80
N LYS A 54 -8.60 5.49 -12.59
CA LYS A 54 -8.63 5.14 -14.01
C LYS A 54 -8.08 3.72 -14.23
N GLN A 55 -8.70 2.73 -13.58
CA GLN A 55 -8.17 1.35 -13.50
C GLN A 55 -8.10 0.69 -14.87
N GLU A 56 -9.14 0.82 -15.71
CA GLU A 56 -9.15 0.24 -17.06
C GLU A 56 -8.07 0.84 -17.97
N GLU A 57 -7.85 2.15 -17.83
CA GLU A 57 -6.77 2.82 -18.55
C GLU A 57 -5.40 2.34 -18.05
N GLY A 58 -5.23 2.16 -16.74
CA GLY A 58 -4.01 1.63 -16.13
C GLY A 58 -3.68 0.21 -16.61
N ILE A 59 -4.68 -0.68 -16.63
CA ILE A 59 -4.55 -2.05 -17.15
C ILE A 59 -4.18 -2.02 -18.64
N SER A 60 -4.89 -1.22 -19.45
CA SER A 60 -4.61 -1.08 -20.88
C SER A 60 -3.20 -0.51 -21.13
N PHE A 61 -2.78 0.49 -20.38
CA PHE A 61 -1.46 1.10 -20.50
C PHE A 61 -0.34 0.09 -20.20
N LEU A 62 -0.41 -0.60 -19.06
CA LEU A 62 0.64 -1.54 -18.64
C LEU A 62 0.70 -2.79 -19.52
N SER A 63 -0.45 -3.31 -19.95
CA SER A 63 -0.51 -4.47 -20.85
C SER A 63 0.04 -4.16 -22.24
N ASN A 64 -0.29 -3.01 -22.82
CA ASN A 64 0.16 -2.63 -24.16
C ASN A 64 1.63 -2.23 -24.22
N THR A 65 2.22 -1.82 -23.09
CA THR A 65 3.63 -1.35 -23.02
C THR A 65 4.54 -2.32 -22.27
N LEU A 66 4.09 -3.57 -22.04
CA LEU A 66 4.77 -4.55 -21.21
C LEU A 66 6.27 -4.69 -21.51
N GLN A 67 6.64 -4.76 -22.79
CA GLN A 67 8.04 -4.93 -23.22
C GLN A 67 8.92 -3.71 -22.94
N ASP A 68 8.33 -2.52 -22.84
CA ASP A 68 9.08 -1.29 -22.62
C ASP A 68 9.57 -1.19 -21.18
N TRP A 69 8.68 -1.40 -20.21
CA TRP A 69 8.96 -1.13 -18.80
C TRP A 69 9.53 -2.35 -18.05
N THR A 70 9.23 -3.59 -18.47
CA THR A 70 9.74 -4.80 -17.79
C THR A 70 11.25 -5.00 -17.95
N SER A 71 11.86 -4.39 -18.95
CA SER A 71 13.31 -4.45 -19.17
C SER A 71 14.13 -3.71 -18.11
N CYS A 72 13.50 -2.87 -17.29
CA CYS A 72 14.15 -2.08 -16.24
C CYS A 72 13.84 -2.63 -14.85
N ASN A 73 14.84 -3.25 -14.20
CA ASN A 73 14.60 -4.03 -12.97
C ASN A 73 14.22 -3.20 -11.73
N LEU A 74 14.56 -1.90 -11.66
CA LEU A 74 14.45 -1.14 -10.40
C LEU A 74 13.00 -0.94 -9.92
N PHE A 75 12.06 -0.69 -10.83
CA PHE A 75 10.66 -0.40 -10.49
C PHE A 75 9.66 -1.26 -11.26
N ALA A 76 10.10 -2.21 -12.09
CA ALA A 76 9.18 -3.12 -12.77
C ALA A 76 8.29 -3.88 -11.78
N GLY A 77 8.87 -4.39 -10.69
CA GLY A 77 8.12 -5.02 -9.60
C GLY A 77 7.04 -4.10 -9.01
N HIS A 78 7.32 -2.81 -8.88
CA HIS A 78 6.35 -1.85 -8.36
C HIS A 78 5.28 -1.45 -9.40
N CYS A 79 5.61 -1.46 -10.69
CA CYS A 79 4.60 -1.27 -11.75
C CYS A 79 3.62 -2.45 -11.81
N TYR A 80 4.11 -3.68 -11.61
CA TYR A 80 3.23 -4.84 -11.41
C TYR A 80 2.34 -4.71 -10.17
N TRP A 81 2.83 -4.07 -9.10
CA TRP A 81 2.05 -3.85 -7.90
C TRP A 81 0.84 -2.94 -8.20
N HIS A 82 1.06 -1.83 -8.90
CA HIS A 82 -0.03 -0.96 -9.40
C HIS A 82 -0.99 -1.72 -10.32
N TRP A 83 -0.47 -2.56 -11.21
CA TRP A 83 -1.31 -3.38 -12.07
C TRP A 83 -2.25 -4.29 -11.26
N ALA A 84 -1.71 -4.97 -10.24
CA ALA A 84 -2.51 -5.79 -9.35
C ALA A 84 -3.57 -4.95 -8.62
N LEU A 85 -3.21 -3.74 -8.15
CA LEU A 85 -4.18 -2.83 -7.53
C LEU A 85 -5.35 -2.45 -8.44
N TYR A 86 -5.11 -2.23 -9.74
CA TYR A 86 -6.19 -1.94 -10.69
C TYR A 86 -7.20 -3.08 -10.78
N HIS A 87 -6.72 -4.33 -10.84
CA HIS A 87 -7.59 -5.51 -10.84
C HIS A 87 -8.34 -5.65 -9.52
N MET A 88 -7.66 -5.45 -8.38
CA MET A 88 -8.29 -5.50 -7.06
C MET A 88 -9.40 -4.45 -6.87
N GLU A 89 -9.15 -3.21 -7.29
CA GLU A 89 -10.10 -2.12 -7.19
C GLU A 89 -11.41 -2.49 -7.94
N LYS A 90 -11.29 -3.19 -9.07
CA LYS A 90 -12.42 -3.74 -9.84
C LYS A 90 -13.04 -5.02 -9.26
N GLY A 91 -12.40 -5.67 -8.30
CA GLY A 91 -12.82 -6.97 -7.74
C GLY A 91 -12.36 -8.19 -8.54
N ASP A 92 -11.44 -8.03 -9.49
CA ASP A 92 -10.81 -9.13 -10.23
C ASP A 92 -9.62 -9.68 -9.43
N TYR A 93 -9.92 -10.33 -8.31
CA TYR A 93 -8.89 -10.82 -7.40
C TYR A 93 -8.04 -11.96 -8.00
N SER A 94 -8.59 -12.72 -8.95
CA SER A 94 -7.85 -13.74 -9.69
C SER A 94 -6.67 -13.14 -10.46
N ALA A 95 -6.90 -12.10 -11.25
CA ALA A 95 -5.82 -11.46 -12.01
C ALA A 95 -4.78 -10.80 -11.10
N ALA A 96 -5.22 -10.22 -9.97
CA ALA A 96 -4.30 -9.67 -8.97
C ALA A 96 -3.40 -10.76 -8.35
N LEU A 97 -3.96 -11.95 -8.05
CA LEU A 97 -3.20 -13.10 -7.57
C LEU A 97 -2.26 -13.67 -8.63
N ASP A 98 -2.67 -13.74 -9.89
CA ASP A 98 -1.80 -14.20 -10.99
C ASP A 98 -0.57 -13.29 -11.14
N ILE A 99 -0.74 -11.97 -10.99
CA ILE A 99 0.38 -11.03 -10.94
C ILE A 99 1.24 -11.30 -9.70
N PHE A 100 0.63 -11.50 -8.53
CA PHE A 100 1.40 -11.78 -7.33
C PHE A 100 2.26 -13.05 -7.47
N ASP A 101 1.64 -14.14 -7.93
CA ASP A 101 2.28 -15.44 -8.05
C ASP A 101 3.39 -15.44 -9.10
N SER A 102 3.22 -14.69 -10.20
CA SER A 102 4.24 -14.60 -11.24
C SER A 102 5.38 -13.63 -10.91
N GLN A 103 5.12 -12.56 -10.16
CA GLN A 103 6.08 -11.47 -9.99
C GLN A 103 6.74 -11.40 -8.62
N TYR A 104 6.16 -12.01 -7.58
CA TYR A 104 6.69 -11.91 -6.21
C TYR A 104 6.94 -13.26 -5.55
N ARG A 105 6.13 -14.28 -5.84
CA ARG A 105 6.24 -15.57 -5.14
C ARG A 105 7.62 -16.18 -5.30
N GLY A 106 8.27 -16.49 -4.18
CA GLY A 106 9.62 -17.07 -4.13
C GLY A 106 10.76 -16.11 -4.52
N ARG A 107 10.50 -14.85 -4.85
CA ARG A 107 11.55 -13.86 -5.14
C ARG A 107 12.11 -13.27 -3.85
N LYS A 108 13.43 -13.11 -3.82
CA LYS A 108 14.14 -12.49 -2.69
C LYS A 108 14.46 -11.01 -2.90
N ASP A 109 14.35 -10.54 -4.13
CA ASP A 109 14.68 -9.18 -4.56
C ASP A 109 13.44 -8.28 -4.72
N ALA A 110 12.25 -8.81 -4.43
CA ALA A 110 11.02 -8.03 -4.43
C ALA A 110 10.97 -7.06 -3.24
N PHE A 111 10.27 -5.94 -3.41
CA PHE A 111 10.05 -5.02 -2.29
C PHE A 111 9.05 -5.62 -1.29
N ILE A 112 9.50 -5.79 -0.05
CA ILE A 112 8.64 -6.26 1.04
C ILE A 112 7.40 -5.39 1.22
N THR A 113 7.52 -4.09 0.93
CA THR A 113 6.42 -3.14 1.01
C THR A 113 5.33 -3.40 -0.01
N ASP A 114 5.69 -3.86 -1.21
CA ASP A 114 4.73 -4.15 -2.28
C ASP A 114 4.04 -5.48 -2.02
N THR A 115 4.85 -6.51 -1.71
CA THR A 115 4.37 -7.88 -1.46
C THR A 115 3.41 -7.95 -0.27
N SER A 116 3.80 -7.43 0.89
CA SER A 116 2.95 -7.47 2.08
C SER A 116 1.74 -6.56 1.98
N SER A 117 1.86 -5.40 1.32
CA SER A 117 0.71 -4.50 1.06
C SER A 117 -0.32 -5.17 0.15
N LEU A 118 0.11 -5.84 -0.93
CA LEU A 118 -0.79 -6.51 -1.85
C LEU A 118 -1.53 -7.67 -1.16
N LEU A 119 -0.81 -8.54 -0.44
CA LEU A 119 -1.43 -9.64 0.30
C LEU A 119 -2.38 -9.15 1.39
N PHE A 120 -2.01 -8.09 2.13
CA PHE A 120 -2.88 -7.57 3.18
C PHE A 120 -4.17 -6.95 2.61
N ARG A 121 -4.09 -6.22 1.50
CA ARG A 121 -5.29 -5.70 0.81
C ARG A 121 -6.21 -6.82 0.33
N LEU A 122 -5.63 -7.88 -0.27
CA LEU A 122 -6.41 -9.02 -0.75
C LEU A 122 -7.11 -9.73 0.42
N ASN A 123 -6.41 -9.92 1.53
CA ASN A 123 -6.97 -10.51 2.73
C ASN A 123 -8.12 -9.68 3.32
N MET A 124 -8.00 -8.34 3.34
CA MET A 124 -9.07 -7.46 3.81
C MET A 124 -10.34 -7.53 2.95
N GLU A 125 -10.19 -7.76 1.64
CA GLU A 125 -11.29 -8.01 0.70
C GLU A 125 -11.82 -9.46 0.76
N GLY A 126 -11.34 -10.29 1.70
CA GLY A 126 -11.83 -11.65 1.94
C GLY A 126 -11.22 -12.73 1.04
N VAL A 127 -10.13 -12.41 0.33
CA VAL A 127 -9.39 -13.36 -0.50
C VAL A 127 -8.47 -14.22 0.38
N ASP A 128 -8.50 -15.54 0.18
CA ASP A 128 -7.58 -16.45 0.86
C ASP A 128 -6.18 -16.35 0.24
N VAL A 129 -5.23 -15.94 1.06
CA VAL A 129 -3.82 -15.72 0.71
C VAL A 129 -2.86 -16.40 1.69
N ALA A 130 -3.37 -17.30 2.54
CA ALA A 130 -2.60 -17.89 3.63
C ALA A 130 -1.30 -18.55 3.17
N ASP A 131 -1.34 -19.24 2.02
CA ASP A 131 -0.22 -19.98 1.43
C ASP A 131 0.90 -19.12 0.83
N ARG A 132 0.72 -17.79 0.77
CA ARG A 132 1.67 -16.82 0.17
C ARG A 132 2.45 -16.02 1.20
N TRP A 133 1.99 -16.03 2.46
CA TRP A 133 2.65 -15.28 3.51
C TRP A 133 3.99 -15.88 3.93
N ASP A 134 4.14 -17.21 3.87
CA ASP A 134 5.41 -17.86 4.19
C ASP A 134 6.54 -17.39 3.26
N ASP A 135 6.30 -17.32 1.95
CA ASP A 135 7.27 -16.80 0.98
C ASP A 135 7.65 -15.34 1.30
N THR A 136 6.66 -14.51 1.64
CA THR A 136 6.84 -13.10 1.99
C THR A 136 7.66 -12.94 3.28
N TYR A 137 7.38 -13.76 4.30
CA TYR A 137 8.13 -13.77 5.56
C TYR A 137 9.58 -14.27 5.36
N GLN A 138 9.79 -15.34 4.58
CA GLN A 138 11.13 -15.86 4.30
C GLN A 138 12.02 -14.82 3.62
N MET A 139 11.44 -13.95 2.78
CA MET A 139 12.15 -12.84 2.14
C MET A 139 12.70 -11.81 3.15
N CYS A 140 12.02 -11.58 4.27
CA CYS A 140 12.29 -10.43 5.14
C CYS A 140 12.71 -10.77 6.58
N GLN A 141 12.73 -12.04 6.96
CA GLN A 141 13.04 -12.47 8.34
C GLN A 141 14.43 -12.03 8.85
N GLY A 142 15.38 -11.76 7.94
CA GLY A 142 16.72 -11.27 8.29
C GLY A 142 16.75 -9.78 8.68
N ASP A 143 15.73 -9.01 8.28
CA ASP A 143 15.71 -7.55 8.37
C ASP A 143 14.81 -7.03 9.51
N LEU A 144 14.23 -7.94 10.30
CA LEU A 144 13.17 -7.62 11.27
C LEU A 144 13.58 -6.65 12.40
N GLU A 145 14.86 -6.34 12.53
CA GLU A 145 15.43 -5.51 13.59
C GLU A 145 16.25 -4.31 13.09
N GLU A 146 16.26 -4.03 11.78
CA GLU A 146 17.11 -2.98 11.19
C GLU A 146 16.72 -1.55 11.57
N ARG A 147 15.42 -1.27 11.79
CA ARG A 147 14.86 0.04 12.18
C ARG A 147 15.27 1.23 11.30
N VAL A 148 15.47 1.00 9.99
CA VAL A 148 15.91 2.04 9.05
C VAL A 148 14.81 3.05 8.71
N ALA A 149 13.59 2.55 8.47
CA ALA A 149 12.45 3.38 8.11
C ALA A 149 11.16 2.77 8.66
N VAL A 150 10.36 3.58 9.35
CA VAL A 150 9.09 3.13 9.94
C VAL A 150 8.16 2.55 8.88
N PHE A 151 8.15 3.11 7.67
CA PHE A 151 7.41 2.52 6.54
C PHE A 151 7.81 1.06 6.26
N LYS A 152 9.12 0.73 6.22
CA LYS A 152 9.58 -0.66 6.03
C LYS A 152 9.19 -1.51 7.24
N ASP A 153 9.37 -1.00 8.45
CA ASP A 153 9.04 -1.71 9.69
C ASP A 153 7.57 -2.13 9.74
N VAL A 154 6.62 -1.28 9.37
CA VAL A 154 5.21 -1.67 9.37
C VAL A 154 4.94 -2.82 8.39
N HIS A 155 5.60 -2.85 7.23
CA HIS A 155 5.41 -3.90 6.22
C HIS A 155 6.12 -5.21 6.58
N LEU A 156 7.24 -5.13 7.30
CA LEU A 156 7.89 -6.29 7.92
C LEU A 156 6.94 -6.94 8.95
N LEU A 157 6.21 -6.14 9.74
CA LEU A 157 5.26 -6.64 10.73
C LEU A 157 4.07 -7.35 10.08
N LEU A 158 3.52 -6.77 9.00
CA LEU A 158 2.46 -7.42 8.21
C LEU A 158 2.87 -8.82 7.76
N SER A 159 4.14 -8.99 7.37
CA SER A 159 4.67 -10.27 6.92
C SER A 159 4.76 -11.28 8.07
N CYS A 160 5.18 -10.86 9.26
CA CYS A 160 5.15 -11.70 10.46
C CYS A 160 3.73 -12.12 10.87
N LEU A 161 2.79 -11.17 10.85
CA LEU A 161 1.38 -11.41 11.21
C LEU A 161 0.71 -12.36 10.22
N GLY A 162 0.86 -12.08 8.91
CA GLY A 162 0.29 -12.90 7.86
C GLY A 162 0.81 -14.34 7.87
N ALA A 163 2.11 -14.53 8.12
CA ALA A 163 2.74 -15.86 8.23
C ALA A 163 2.56 -16.51 9.61
N LYS A 164 1.79 -15.88 10.51
CA LYS A 164 1.52 -16.37 11.89
C LYS A 164 2.77 -16.64 12.71
N GLN A 165 3.83 -15.85 12.49
CA GLN A 165 5.11 -15.97 13.17
C GLN A 165 5.13 -15.20 14.50
N GLN A 166 4.40 -15.69 15.50
CA GLN A 166 4.20 -15.02 16.80
C GLN A 166 5.50 -14.62 17.50
N GLY A 167 6.53 -15.48 17.45
CA GLY A 167 7.84 -15.19 18.03
C GLY A 167 8.51 -13.97 17.38
N SER A 168 8.46 -13.90 16.05
CA SER A 168 9.01 -12.79 15.26
C SER A 168 8.20 -11.51 15.45
N THR A 169 6.87 -11.61 15.49
CA THR A 169 5.98 -10.48 15.83
C THR A 169 6.35 -9.88 17.18
N LYS A 170 6.51 -10.70 18.23
CA LYS A 170 6.89 -10.23 19.56
C LYS A 170 8.26 -9.56 19.56
N LYS A 171 9.27 -10.21 18.97
CA LYS A 171 10.64 -9.69 18.88
C LYS A 171 10.68 -8.33 18.18
N MET A 172 9.95 -8.21 17.08
CA MET A 172 9.85 -6.98 16.31
C MET A 172 9.19 -5.85 17.09
N MET A 173 8.08 -6.12 17.77
CA MET A 173 7.40 -5.13 18.61
C MET A 173 8.26 -4.69 19.80
N GLU A 174 9.02 -5.60 20.41
CA GLU A 174 9.98 -5.27 21.47
C GLU A 174 11.11 -4.38 20.93
N SER A 175 11.72 -4.74 19.80
CA SER A 175 12.75 -3.93 19.15
C SER A 175 12.25 -2.53 18.78
N LEU A 176 11.04 -2.42 18.22
CA LEU A 176 10.43 -1.13 17.89
C LEU A 176 10.19 -0.26 19.15
N ARG A 177 9.77 -0.86 20.27
CA ARG A 177 9.60 -0.16 21.56
C ARG A 177 10.92 0.25 22.20
N SER A 178 12.02 -0.45 21.95
CA SER A 178 13.35 0.01 22.35
C SER A 178 13.80 1.19 21.49
N PHE A 179 13.56 1.12 20.18
CA PHE A 179 13.98 2.13 19.20
C PHE A 179 13.39 3.53 19.49
N VAL A 180 12.17 3.64 20.01
CA VAL A 180 11.56 4.95 20.33
C VAL A 180 12.26 5.77 21.42
N SER A 181 13.24 5.16 22.11
CA SER A 181 14.08 5.85 23.10
C SER A 181 15.37 6.40 22.49
N GLU A 182 15.67 6.08 21.23
CA GLU A 182 16.83 6.60 20.51
C GLU A 182 16.60 8.03 20.02
N GLU A 183 17.67 8.68 19.56
CA GLU A 183 17.60 10.01 18.95
C GLU A 183 17.42 9.91 17.42
N GLY A 184 16.75 10.90 16.84
CA GLY A 184 16.62 11.04 15.39
C GLY A 184 15.18 11.01 14.89
N THR A 185 14.99 11.46 13.65
CA THR A 185 13.67 11.67 13.07
C THR A 185 12.84 10.38 13.01
N GLN A 186 13.45 9.25 12.67
CA GLN A 186 12.74 7.97 12.61
C GLN A 186 12.31 7.46 13.98
N SER A 187 13.09 7.69 15.05
CA SER A 187 12.68 7.38 16.42
C SER A 187 11.44 8.18 16.83
N THR A 188 11.40 9.49 16.52
CA THR A 188 10.22 10.33 16.76
C THR A 188 8.99 9.84 15.98
N VAL A 189 9.16 9.53 14.70
CA VAL A 189 8.08 8.99 13.86
C VAL A 189 7.61 7.62 14.37
N ALA A 190 8.54 6.76 14.80
CA ALA A 190 8.22 5.47 15.40
C ALA A 190 7.39 5.65 16.66
N LYS A 191 7.76 6.59 17.54
CA LYS A 191 7.03 6.88 18.77
C LYS A 191 5.62 7.41 18.53
N GLU A 192 5.50 8.37 17.61
CA GLU A 192 4.25 9.10 17.41
C GLU A 192 3.24 8.39 16.51
N VAL A 193 3.74 7.55 15.59
CA VAL A 193 2.92 6.93 14.55
C VAL A 193 3.24 5.44 14.38
N GLY A 194 4.52 5.07 14.30
CA GLY A 194 4.92 3.68 14.03
C GLY A 194 4.40 2.67 15.07
N VAL A 195 4.61 2.93 16.36
CA VAL A 195 4.15 2.06 17.46
C VAL A 195 2.62 1.95 17.46
N PRO A 196 1.83 3.04 17.47
CA PRO A 196 0.37 2.95 17.37
C PRO A 196 -0.13 2.15 16.16
N VAL A 197 0.46 2.36 14.98
CA VAL A 197 0.09 1.62 13.76
C VAL A 197 0.39 0.13 13.90
N CYS A 198 1.58 -0.21 14.37
CA CYS A 198 1.98 -1.60 14.59
C CYS A 198 1.12 -2.30 15.65
N GLU A 199 0.81 -1.63 16.75
CA GLU A 199 -0.08 -2.18 17.79
C GLU A 199 -1.52 -2.35 17.27
N ALA A 200 -2.00 -1.44 16.41
CA ALA A 200 -3.30 -1.58 15.77
C ALA A 200 -3.36 -2.81 14.85
N LEU A 201 -2.30 -3.08 14.07
CA LEU A 201 -2.20 -4.25 13.21
C LEU A 201 -2.18 -5.55 14.01
N VAL A 202 -1.46 -5.60 15.12
CA VAL A 202 -1.47 -6.76 16.04
C VAL A 202 -2.88 -6.98 16.60
N ALA A 203 -3.53 -5.92 17.10
CA ALA A 203 -4.91 -6.02 17.62
C ALA A 203 -5.89 -6.52 16.56
N TYR A 204 -5.75 -6.07 15.31
CA TYR A 204 -6.57 -6.55 14.19
C TYR A 204 -6.35 -8.04 13.89
N ASP A 205 -5.10 -8.51 13.88
CA ASP A 205 -4.77 -9.93 13.65
C ASP A 205 -5.33 -10.84 14.76
N GLU A 206 -5.38 -10.33 15.99
CA GLU A 206 -5.98 -11.00 17.16
C GLU A 206 -7.53 -10.94 17.18
N GLY A 207 -8.14 -10.19 16.24
CA GLY A 207 -9.60 -10.00 16.17
C GLY A 207 -10.15 -8.92 17.11
N ASP A 208 -9.29 -8.18 17.81
CA ASP A 208 -9.67 -7.01 18.62
C ASP A 208 -9.78 -5.76 17.73
N TYR A 209 -10.82 -5.76 16.89
CA TYR A 209 -11.08 -4.69 15.93
C TYR A 209 -11.39 -3.35 16.61
N ALA A 210 -12.00 -3.35 17.79
CA ALA A 210 -12.27 -2.13 18.54
C ALA A 210 -10.96 -1.44 18.94
N ARG A 211 -10.01 -2.20 19.52
CA ARG A 211 -8.69 -1.67 19.87
C ARG A 211 -7.89 -1.23 18.65
N ALA A 212 -7.96 -1.97 17.54
CA ALA A 212 -7.32 -1.56 16.29
C ALA A 212 -7.78 -0.16 15.84
N VAL A 213 -9.09 0.13 15.93
CA VAL A 213 -9.63 1.46 15.63
C VAL A 213 -9.14 2.51 16.62
N GLU A 214 -9.16 2.23 17.93
CA GLU A 214 -8.69 3.19 18.97
C GLU A 214 -7.24 3.60 18.79
N LEU A 215 -6.38 2.68 18.34
CA LEU A 215 -4.97 2.94 18.14
C LEU A 215 -4.70 3.68 16.81
N MET A 216 -5.41 3.29 15.75
CA MET A 216 -5.17 3.81 14.40
C MET A 216 -5.87 5.16 14.14
N ALA A 217 -7.09 5.36 14.62
CA ALA A 217 -7.89 6.55 14.32
C ALA A 217 -7.24 7.88 14.77
N PRO A 218 -6.57 7.97 15.94
CA PRO A 218 -5.90 9.19 16.39
C PRO A 218 -4.68 9.58 15.55
N VAL A 219 -4.02 8.60 14.90
CA VAL A 219 -2.79 8.84 14.13
C VAL A 219 -3.02 8.93 12.61
N ARG A 220 -4.26 8.71 12.13
CA ARG A 220 -4.58 8.63 10.69
C ARG A 220 -4.06 9.80 9.84
N TYR A 221 -4.17 11.05 10.33
CA TYR A 221 -3.70 12.22 9.58
C TYR A 221 -2.18 12.42 9.63
N ARG A 222 -1.49 11.68 10.51
CA ARG A 222 -0.03 11.70 10.62
C ARG A 222 0.62 10.51 9.92
N VAL A 223 -0.14 9.56 9.38
CA VAL A 223 0.42 8.34 8.78
C VAL A 223 1.43 8.65 7.66
N GLY A 224 1.27 9.76 6.95
CA GLY A 224 2.23 10.21 5.93
C GLY A 224 3.65 10.45 6.45
N SER A 225 3.86 10.65 7.75
CA SER A 225 5.19 10.85 8.32
C SER A 225 6.06 9.59 8.31
N ILE A 226 5.46 8.40 8.16
CA ILE A 226 6.22 7.14 8.09
C ILE A 226 6.95 6.99 6.75
N GLY A 227 6.51 7.70 5.71
CA GLY A 227 6.99 7.59 4.33
C GLY A 227 6.08 6.76 3.43
N GLY A 228 6.50 6.59 2.18
CA GLY A 228 5.71 5.95 1.12
C GLY A 228 4.85 6.95 0.33
N SER A 229 4.47 6.55 -0.88
CA SER A 229 3.56 7.31 -1.74
C SER A 229 2.12 7.29 -1.22
N LYS A 230 1.26 8.17 -1.74
CA LYS A 230 -0.18 8.17 -1.39
C LYS A 230 -0.86 6.83 -1.67
N ALA A 231 -0.54 6.19 -2.80
CA ALA A 231 -1.09 4.89 -3.16
C ALA A 231 -0.67 3.81 -2.13
N GLN A 232 0.57 3.83 -1.65
CA GLN A 232 1.05 2.90 -0.63
C GLN A 232 0.37 3.16 0.73
N LEU A 233 0.30 4.43 1.13
CA LEU A 233 -0.32 4.85 2.40
C LEU A 233 -1.82 4.59 2.46
N ASP A 234 -2.47 4.46 1.30
CA ASP A 234 -3.87 4.07 1.19
C ASP A 234 -4.20 2.76 1.93
N LEU A 235 -3.21 1.88 2.08
CA LEU A 235 -3.30 0.64 2.85
C LEU A 235 -3.83 0.90 4.27
N PHE A 236 -3.32 1.96 4.91
CA PHE A 236 -3.64 2.29 6.29
C PHE A 236 -5.02 2.93 6.44
N HIS A 237 -5.48 3.64 5.42
CA HIS A 237 -6.85 4.16 5.37
C HIS A 237 -7.85 3.02 5.18
N LEU A 238 -7.58 2.09 4.24
CA LEU A 238 -8.38 0.88 4.07
C LEU A 238 -8.39 0.04 5.34
N PHE A 239 -7.23 -0.18 5.95
CA PHE A 239 -7.10 -0.88 7.22
C PHE A 239 -8.02 -0.32 8.31
N LEU A 240 -7.99 1.00 8.52
CA LEU A 240 -8.86 1.66 9.51
C LEU A 240 -10.34 1.47 9.17
N ILE A 241 -10.73 1.60 7.89
CA ILE A 241 -12.10 1.36 7.43
C ILE A 241 -12.53 -0.08 7.73
N HIS A 242 -11.73 -1.07 7.34
CA HIS A 242 -12.06 -2.48 7.58
C HIS A 242 -12.12 -2.81 9.08
N ALA A 243 -11.20 -2.28 9.90
CA ALA A 243 -11.25 -2.43 11.35
C ALA A 243 -12.54 -1.81 11.93
N ALA A 244 -12.91 -0.63 11.44
CA ALA A 244 -14.11 0.07 11.88
C ALA A 244 -15.40 -0.62 11.46
N ILE A 245 -15.46 -1.26 10.28
CA ILE A 245 -16.60 -2.08 9.81
C ILE A 245 -16.74 -3.37 10.64
N LYS A 246 -15.63 -4.00 11.04
CA LYS A 246 -15.63 -5.27 11.79
C LYS A 246 -15.78 -5.10 13.31
N SER A 247 -15.60 -3.88 13.80
CA SER A 247 -15.68 -3.57 15.23
C SER A 247 -17.09 -3.80 15.80
N PRO A 248 -17.23 -4.30 17.04
CA PRO A 248 -18.54 -4.43 17.68
C PRO A 248 -19.18 -3.08 18.08
N GLU A 249 -18.42 -1.99 18.09
CA GLU A 249 -18.85 -0.68 18.56
C GLU A 249 -19.60 0.15 17.50
N THR A 250 -20.83 0.59 17.80
CA THR A 250 -21.67 1.42 16.90
C THR A 250 -20.98 2.71 16.44
N ARG A 251 -20.18 3.36 17.29
CA ARG A 251 -19.44 4.58 16.93
C ARG A 251 -18.34 4.30 15.90
N HIS A 252 -17.79 3.09 15.86
CA HIS A 252 -16.82 2.71 14.83
C HIS A 252 -17.50 2.50 13.49
N HIS A 253 -18.71 1.94 13.46
CA HIS A 253 -19.51 1.90 12.22
C HIS A 253 -19.83 3.30 11.67
N GLN A 254 -20.10 4.27 12.56
CA GLN A 254 -20.28 5.68 12.15
C GLN A 254 -19.00 6.25 11.56
N LEU A 255 -17.84 5.99 12.18
CA LEU A 255 -16.54 6.39 11.65
C LEU A 255 -16.27 5.75 10.28
N ALA A 256 -16.53 4.45 10.11
CA ALA A 256 -16.36 3.76 8.83
C ALA A 256 -17.15 4.44 7.70
N ARG A 257 -18.43 4.78 7.95
CA ARG A 257 -19.27 5.48 6.96
C ARG A 257 -18.74 6.87 6.62
N ALA A 258 -18.23 7.61 7.61
CA ALA A 258 -17.62 8.92 7.38
C ALA A 258 -16.35 8.81 6.51
N LEU A 259 -15.46 7.88 6.85
CA LEU A 259 -14.23 7.64 6.09
C LEU A 259 -14.49 7.16 4.66
N LEU A 260 -15.51 6.33 4.46
CA LEU A 260 -15.93 5.89 3.12
C LEU A 260 -16.49 7.04 2.29
N ALA A 261 -17.26 7.95 2.90
CA ALA A 261 -17.73 9.15 2.24
C ALA A 261 -16.57 10.09 1.84
N GLU A 262 -15.60 10.29 2.74
CA GLU A 262 -14.37 11.04 2.44
C GLU A 262 -13.61 10.41 1.26
N ARG A 263 -13.42 9.08 1.29
CA ARG A 263 -12.75 8.34 0.22
C ARG A 263 -13.45 8.50 -1.13
N LYS A 264 -14.78 8.34 -1.17
CA LYS A 264 -15.58 8.48 -2.39
C LYS A 264 -15.49 9.90 -2.97
N ALA A 265 -15.43 10.92 -2.10
CA ALA A 265 -15.27 12.31 -2.54
C ALA A 265 -13.89 12.59 -3.15
N LEU A 266 -12.84 11.88 -2.69
CA LEU A 266 -11.47 12.02 -3.22
C LEU A 266 -11.22 11.19 -4.48
N LYS A 267 -11.85 10.02 -4.60
CA LYS A 267 -11.74 9.09 -5.73
C LYS A 267 -13.13 8.65 -6.16
N GLU A 268 -13.75 9.45 -7.04
CA GLU A 268 -15.15 9.24 -7.46
C GLU A 268 -15.33 7.87 -8.14
N ASN A 269 -14.42 7.50 -9.05
CA ASN A 269 -14.42 6.18 -9.67
C ASN A 269 -13.64 5.16 -8.82
N SER A 270 -14.30 4.60 -7.80
CA SER A 270 -13.72 3.58 -6.92
C SER A 270 -14.73 2.46 -6.63
N PRO A 271 -14.79 1.42 -7.50
CA PRO A 271 -15.67 0.27 -7.30
C PRO A 271 -15.43 -0.45 -5.97
N MET A 272 -14.20 -0.48 -5.44
CA MET A 272 -13.92 -1.05 -4.13
C MET A 272 -14.59 -0.25 -3.00
N THR A 273 -14.54 1.08 -3.08
CA THR A 273 -15.24 1.95 -2.12
C THR A 273 -16.74 1.72 -2.18
N ASP A 274 -17.30 1.56 -3.38
CA ASP A 274 -18.74 1.30 -3.55
C ASP A 274 -19.16 -0.04 -2.91
N ARG A 275 -18.35 -1.09 -3.07
CA ARG A 275 -18.57 -2.38 -2.37
C ARG A 275 -18.52 -2.24 -0.85
N MET A 276 -17.50 -1.54 -0.33
CA MET A 276 -17.38 -1.30 1.12
C MET A 276 -18.54 -0.45 1.68
N MET A 277 -19.01 0.56 0.95
CA MET A 277 -20.17 1.37 1.34
C MET A 277 -21.46 0.54 1.39
N ALA A 278 -21.65 -0.36 0.44
CA ALA A 278 -22.77 -1.29 0.45
C ALA A 278 -22.70 -2.23 1.68
N ALA A 279 -21.52 -2.78 1.99
CA ALA A 279 -21.33 -3.63 3.17
C ALA A 279 -21.58 -2.87 4.48
N ALA A 280 -21.06 -1.64 4.62
CA ALA A 280 -21.20 -0.83 5.83
C ALA A 280 -22.64 -0.34 6.11
N SER A 281 -23.53 -0.42 5.11
CA SER A 281 -24.94 -0.06 5.23
C SER A 281 -25.81 -1.21 5.78
N VAL A 282 -25.31 -2.45 5.74
CA VAL A 282 -26.03 -3.66 6.24
C VAL A 282 -25.81 -3.86 7.75
N THR A 283 -24.75 -3.31 8.34
CA THR A 283 -24.34 -3.52 9.73
C THR A 283 -25.05 -2.61 10.76
N VAL A 284 -26.33 -2.26 10.54
CA VAL A 284 -27.14 -1.40 11.44
C VAL A 284 -28.15 -2.22 12.24
#